data_AF-A0A7C6F9C8-F1
#
_entry.id   AF-A0A7C6F9C8-F1
#
_cell.length_a   1.000
_cell.length_b   1.000
_cell.length_c   1.000
_cell.angle_alpha   90.00
_cell.angle_beta   90.00
_cell.angle_gamma   90.00
#
_symmetry.space_group_name_H-M   'P 1'
#
loop_
_entity.id
_entity.type
_entity.pdbx_description
1 polymer ?
#
loop_
_entity_poly.entity_id
_entity_poly.type
_entity_poly.pdbx_seq_one_letter_code
_entity_poly.pdbx_strand_id
1 'polypeptide(L)'
;MSKKSLFFKLLAPCIIFACVFLIYPNLSFAQENLSLTGIIKSVNAVSGIVSIQVTSENCRGLWIFKFPDYAKDDLDKSMVGKKIQFTIDSPVCDPKKLHTIVLER
;
A
#
# COMPACT_ATOMS: atom_id res chain seq x y z
N MET A 1 -43.91 -4.94 38.19
CA MET A 1 -42.57 -4.87 37.56
C MET A 1 -42.40 -3.46 36.99
N SER A 2 -41.53 -2.63 37.58
CA SER A 2 -41.47 -1.17 37.31
C SER A 2 -40.86 -0.88 35.93
N LYS A 3 -41.61 -0.21 35.04
CA LYS A 3 -41.18 0.17 33.67
C LYS A 3 -39.82 0.90 33.65
N LYS A 4 -39.46 1.59 34.73
CA LYS A 4 -38.17 2.30 34.89
C LYS A 4 -36.96 1.36 34.90
N SER A 5 -37.11 0.14 35.43
CA SER A 5 -36.03 -0.86 35.50
C SER A 5 -35.68 -1.44 34.13
N LEU A 6 -36.66 -1.51 33.22
CA LEU A 6 -36.49 -2.10 31.89
C LEU A 6 -35.80 -1.11 30.93
N PHE A 7 -36.13 0.19 31.05
CA PHE A 7 -35.46 1.26 30.31
C PHE A 7 -33.97 1.39 30.70
N PHE A 8 -33.64 1.29 31.99
CA PHE A 8 -32.25 1.38 32.45
C PHE A 8 -31.38 0.20 31.97
N LYS A 9 -31.98 -0.99 31.85
CA LYS A 9 -31.29 -2.18 31.33
C LYS A 9 -31.00 -2.12 29.82
N LEU A 10 -31.79 -1.36 29.05
CA LEU A 10 -31.54 -1.12 27.62
C LEU A 10 -30.61 0.08 27.37
N LEU A 11 -30.65 1.11 28.22
CA LEU A 11 -29.80 2.30 28.07
C LEU A 11 -28.33 2.03 28.39
N ALA A 12 -28.06 1.21 29.41
CA ALA A 12 -26.70 0.86 29.81
C ALA A 12 -25.83 0.25 28.67
N PRO A 13 -26.29 -0.77 27.91
CA PRO A 13 -25.51 -1.32 26.81
C PRO A 13 -25.34 -0.33 25.65
N CYS A 14 -26.32 0.54 25.36
CA CYS A 14 -26.20 1.56 24.33
C CYS A 14 -25.13 2.61 24.65
N ILE A 15 -25.02 3.02 25.92
CA ILE A 15 -24.00 3.98 26.37
C ILE A 15 -22.61 3.34 26.31
N ILE A 16 -22.48 2.07 26.73
CA ILE A 16 -21.21 1.35 26.65
C ILE A 16 -20.77 1.19 25.20
N PHE A 17 -21.68 0.82 24.29
CA PHE A 17 -21.38 0.69 22.87
C PHE A 17 -20.97 2.02 22.24
N ALA A 18 -21.65 3.12 22.57
CA ALA A 18 -21.28 4.46 22.13
C ALA A 18 -19.90 4.91 22.66
N CYS A 19 -19.57 4.58 23.93
CA CYS A 19 -18.25 4.85 24.49
C CYS A 19 -17.14 4.04 23.80
N VAL A 20 -17.38 2.77 23.46
CA VAL A 20 -16.40 1.95 22.73
C VAL A 20 -16.13 2.52 21.33
N PHE A 21 -17.17 2.98 20.61
CA PHE A 21 -16.98 3.62 19.30
C PHE A 21 -16.22 4.95 19.35
N LEU A 22 -16.30 5.69 20.46
CA LEU A 22 -15.55 6.94 20.67
C LEU A 22 -14.07 6.73 21.04
N ILE A 23 -13.68 5.53 21.52
CA ILE A 23 -12.30 5.21 21.92
C ILE A 23 -11.48 4.64 20.74
N TYR A 24 -12.14 4.18 19.67
CA TYR A 24 -11.48 3.76 18.43
C TYR A 24 -11.72 4.71 17.25
N PRO A 25 -11.51 6.04 17.36
CA PRO A 25 -11.58 6.88 16.20
C PRO A 25 -10.29 6.64 15.42
N ASN A 26 -10.41 6.05 14.23
CA ASN A 26 -9.34 6.02 13.22
C ASN A 26 -8.22 5.00 13.45
N LEU A 27 -8.55 3.70 13.40
CA LEU A 27 -7.70 2.82 12.59
C LEU A 27 -8.01 3.13 11.11
N SER A 28 -7.62 4.32 10.68
CA SER A 28 -7.43 4.60 9.28
C SER A 28 -6.26 3.71 8.87
N PHE A 29 -6.56 2.49 8.42
CA PHE A 29 -5.66 1.75 7.54
C PHE A 29 -5.56 2.57 6.24
N ALA A 30 -4.83 3.69 6.30
CA ALA A 30 -4.18 4.19 5.10
C ALA A 30 -3.33 3.00 4.65
N GLN A 31 -3.62 2.47 3.47
CA GLN A 31 -2.78 1.45 2.87
C GLN A 31 -1.42 2.10 2.67
N GLU A 32 -0.51 1.88 3.62
CA GLU A 32 0.80 2.52 3.61
C GLU A 32 1.55 2.01 2.38
N ASN A 33 1.67 2.88 1.38
CA ASN A 33 2.44 2.56 0.20
C ASN A 33 3.92 2.73 0.54
N LEU A 34 4.75 1.72 0.24
CA LEU A 34 6.17 1.77 0.56
C LEU A 34 6.94 2.54 -0.51
N SER A 35 7.65 3.61 -0.12
CA SER A 35 8.53 4.35 -1.02
C SER A 35 9.91 3.68 -1.10
N LEU A 36 10.35 3.44 -2.33
CA LEU A 36 11.59 2.75 -2.68
C LEU A 36 12.43 3.61 -3.61
N THR A 37 13.74 3.41 -3.54
CA THR A 37 14.71 3.99 -4.47
C THR A 37 15.56 2.89 -5.06
N GLY A 38 15.84 2.97 -6.35
CA GLY A 38 16.68 1.99 -7.02
C GLY A 38 17.14 2.42 -8.41
N ILE A 39 17.88 1.55 -9.07
CA ILE A 39 18.39 1.75 -10.43
C ILE A 39 17.73 0.73 -11.35
N ILE A 40 17.15 1.18 -12.46
CA ILE A 40 16.53 0.29 -13.44
C ILE A 40 17.63 -0.53 -14.12
N LYS A 41 17.49 -1.86 -14.10
CA LYS A 41 18.42 -2.81 -14.73
C LYS A 41 17.90 -3.36 -16.04
N SER A 42 16.60 -3.55 -16.17
CA SER A 42 15.98 -3.97 -17.42
C SER A 42 14.53 -3.53 -17.51
N VAL A 43 14.06 -3.40 -18.75
CA VAL A 43 12.71 -2.96 -19.09
C VAL A 43 12.14 -3.92 -20.13
N ASN A 44 10.97 -4.47 -19.86
CA ASN A 44 10.16 -5.18 -20.82
C ASN A 44 8.85 -4.41 -21.05
N ALA A 45 8.86 -3.53 -22.06
CA ALA A 45 7.71 -2.71 -22.43
C ALA A 45 6.50 -3.55 -22.87
N VAL A 46 6.71 -4.73 -23.47
CA VAL A 46 5.62 -5.60 -23.94
C VAL A 46 4.81 -6.18 -22.79
N SER A 47 5.46 -6.53 -21.67
CA SER A 47 4.78 -7.05 -20.48
C SER A 47 4.55 -5.98 -19.41
N GLY A 48 5.13 -4.78 -19.55
CA GLY A 48 5.10 -3.74 -18.51
C GLY A 48 5.89 -4.15 -17.26
N ILE A 49 6.95 -4.94 -17.42
CA ILE A 49 7.76 -5.44 -16.31
C ILE A 49 9.10 -4.72 -16.30
N VAL A 50 9.51 -4.26 -15.12
CA VAL A 50 10.83 -3.66 -14.89
C VAL A 50 11.60 -4.44 -13.85
N SER A 51 12.90 -4.58 -14.06
CA SER A 51 13.81 -5.04 -13.02
C SER A 51 14.57 -3.86 -12.45
N ILE A 52 14.53 -3.70 -11.13
CA ILE A 52 15.12 -2.56 -10.41
C ILE A 52 16.05 -3.10 -9.33
N GLN A 53 17.29 -2.62 -9.33
CA GLN A 53 18.21 -2.78 -8.21
C GLN A 53 17.84 -1.77 -7.12
N VAL A 54 17.05 -2.21 -6.15
CA VAL A 54 16.60 -1.40 -5.02
C VAL A 54 17.73 -1.22 -4.00
N THR A 55 17.90 0.02 -3.54
CA THR A 55 18.93 0.41 -2.57
C THR A 55 18.36 0.73 -1.17
N SER A 56 17.05 0.93 -1.05
CA SER A 56 16.35 1.16 0.22
C SER A 56 16.52 -0.03 1.18
N GLU A 57 16.69 0.24 2.48
CA GLU A 57 17.09 -0.77 3.47
C GLU A 57 16.12 -1.96 3.57
N ASN A 58 14.81 -1.71 3.56
CA ASN A 58 13.79 -2.75 3.77
C ASN A 58 13.60 -3.70 2.56
N CYS A 59 14.13 -3.34 1.39
CA CYS A 59 13.89 -4.07 0.13
C CYS A 59 15.13 -4.16 -0.74
N ARG A 60 16.32 -4.11 -0.14
CA ARG A 60 17.57 -4.07 -0.89
C ARG A 60 17.73 -5.32 -1.77
N GLY A 61 18.12 -5.13 -3.02
CA GLY A 61 18.35 -6.25 -3.94
C GLY A 61 17.81 -6.00 -5.34
N LEU A 62 17.88 -7.02 -6.19
CA LEU A 62 17.28 -6.99 -7.51
C LEU A 62 15.83 -7.48 -7.42
N TRP A 63 14.89 -6.62 -7.77
CA TRP A 63 13.47 -6.90 -7.69
C TRP A 63 12.80 -6.71 -9.05
N ILE A 64 11.68 -7.38 -9.22
CA ILE A 64 10.84 -7.29 -10.42
C ILE A 64 9.55 -6.60 -10.01
N PHE A 65 9.18 -5.57 -10.75
CA PHE A 65 7.95 -4.80 -10.52
C PHE A 65 7.14 -4.71 -11.80
N LYS A 66 5.82 -4.59 -11.63
CA LYS A 66 4.89 -4.33 -12.73
C LYS A 66 4.62 -2.82 -12.79
N PHE A 67 4.72 -2.23 -13.98
CA PHE A 67 4.21 -0.89 -14.24
C PHE A 67 2.68 -0.96 -14.44
N PRO A 68 1.94 0.06 -13.98
CA PRO A 68 0.50 0.07 -14.15
C PRO A 68 0.15 0.15 -15.64
N ASP A 69 -0.93 -0.53 -16.04
CA ASP A 69 -1.24 -0.73 -17.47
C ASP A 69 -1.44 0.59 -18.23
N TYR A 70 -1.87 1.66 -17.55
CA TYR A 70 -2.04 2.99 -18.14
C TYR A 70 -0.73 3.75 -18.40
N ALA A 71 0.38 3.38 -17.78
CA ALA A 71 1.71 4.03 -17.92
C ALA A 71 2.74 3.09 -18.55
N LYS A 72 2.28 1.99 -19.13
CA LYS A 72 3.13 0.99 -19.77
C LYS A 72 3.80 1.53 -21.03
N ASP A 73 3.13 2.44 -21.74
CA ASP A 73 3.65 3.06 -22.96
C ASP A 73 4.77 4.07 -22.67
N ASP A 74 4.86 4.58 -21.43
CA ASP A 74 5.96 5.45 -20.98
C ASP A 74 7.25 4.66 -20.70
N LEU A 75 7.19 3.33 -20.76
CA LEU A 75 8.27 2.43 -20.41
C LEU A 75 9.23 2.23 -21.58
N ASP A 76 10.34 2.96 -21.58
CA ASP A 76 11.34 2.89 -22.64
C ASP A 76 12.68 2.27 -22.18
N LYS A 77 13.40 1.63 -23.12
CA LYS A 77 14.71 1.04 -22.86
C LYS A 77 15.76 2.08 -22.46
N SER A 78 15.60 3.35 -22.85
CA SER A 78 16.49 4.43 -22.40
C SER A 78 16.43 4.71 -20.89
N MET A 79 15.44 4.15 -20.18
CA MET A 79 15.36 4.24 -18.73
C MET A 79 16.37 3.33 -18.01
N VAL A 80 16.92 2.31 -18.68
CA VAL A 80 17.90 1.40 -18.10
C VAL A 80 19.13 2.19 -17.64
N GLY A 81 19.55 1.97 -16.40
CA GLY A 81 20.65 2.68 -15.74
C GLY A 81 20.21 3.95 -15.00
N LYS A 82 18.98 4.44 -15.17
CA LYS A 82 18.49 5.60 -14.43
C LYS A 82 18.13 5.22 -12.99
N LYS A 83 18.47 6.12 -12.07
CA LYS A 83 17.99 6.08 -10.68
C LYS A 83 16.56 6.59 -10.64
N ILE A 84 15.68 5.87 -9.96
CA ILE A 84 14.28 6.23 -9.78
C ILE A 84 13.88 6.11 -8.32
N GLN A 85 12.96 6.99 -7.91
CA GLN A 85 12.22 6.88 -6.67
C GLN A 85 10.77 6.56 -7.06
N PHE A 86 10.18 5.57 -6.41
CA PHE A 86 8.87 5.04 -6.77
C PHE A 86 8.19 4.46 -5.54
N THR A 87 6.89 4.23 -5.64
CA THR A 87 6.10 3.66 -4.55
C THR A 87 5.47 2.36 -5.04
N ILE A 88 5.24 1.39 -4.16
CA ILE A 88 4.57 0.13 -4.50
C ILE A 88 3.21 0.01 -3.82
N ASP A 89 2.34 -0.85 -4.36
CA ASP A 89 0.97 -1.13 -3.87
C ASP A 89 0.91 -1.87 -2.52
N SER A 90 2.03 -1.95 -1.80
CA SER A 90 2.23 -2.75 -0.59
C SER A 90 3.11 -2.00 0.42
N PRO A 91 2.88 -2.16 1.73
CA PRO A 91 3.77 -1.63 2.77
C PRO A 91 5.08 -2.43 2.90
N VAL A 92 5.16 -3.61 2.29
CA VAL A 92 6.29 -4.54 2.43
C VAL A 92 6.69 -5.15 1.09
N CYS A 93 7.99 -5.46 0.95
CA CYS A 93 8.50 -6.20 -0.20
C CYS A 93 8.42 -7.71 0.05
N ASP A 94 7.29 -8.29 -0.34
CA ASP A 94 7.12 -9.75 -0.35
C ASP A 94 7.73 -10.35 -1.62
N PRO A 95 8.75 -11.22 -1.54
CA PRO A 95 9.36 -11.88 -2.70
C PRO A 95 8.42 -12.83 -3.44
N LYS A 96 7.30 -13.24 -2.85
CA LYS A 96 6.30 -14.12 -3.48
C LYS A 96 5.28 -13.36 -4.32
N LYS A 97 5.21 -12.03 -4.19
CA LYS A 97 4.24 -11.18 -4.88
C LYS A 97 4.94 -10.29 -5.91
N LEU A 98 4.36 -10.20 -7.11
CA LEU A 98 4.73 -9.17 -8.07
C LEU A 98 4.04 -7.86 -7.69
N HIS A 99 4.80 -6.92 -7.14
CA HIS A 99 4.28 -5.61 -6.74
C HIS A 99 4.14 -4.68 -7.94
N THR A 100 3.11 -3.86 -7.91
CA THR A 100 2.85 -2.85 -8.94
C THR A 100 3.34 -1.49 -8.46
N ILE A 101 4.03 -0.77 -9.34
CA ILE A 101 4.47 0.59 -9.07
C ILE A 101 3.25 1.52 -9.11
N VAL A 102 3.12 2.35 -8.08
CA VAL A 102 2.10 3.39 -7.97
C VAL A 102 2.74 4.70 -8.40
N LEU A 103 2.22 5.27 -9.49
CA LEU A 103 2.60 6.59 -9.99
C LEU A 103 1.51 7.57 -9.55
N GLU A 104 1.86 8.58 -8.75
CA GLU A 104 0.96 9.69 -8.46
C GLU A 104 0.81 10.54 -9.74
N ARG A 105 -0.43 10.85 -10.12
CA ARG A 105 -0.74 11.72 -11.26
C ARG A 105 -0.75 13.18 -10.84
#